data_AF-A0A653BGU0-F1
#
_entry.id   AF-A0A653BGU0-F1
#
_cell.length_a   1.000
_cell.length_b   1.000
_cell.length_c   1.000
_cell.angle_alpha   90.00
_cell.angle_beta   90.00
_cell.angle_gamma   90.00
#
_symmetry.space_group_name_H-M   'P 1'
#
loop_
_entity.id
_entity.type
_entity.pdbx_description
1 polymer ?
#
loop_
_entity_poly.entity_id
_entity_poly.type
_entity_poly.pdbx_seq_one_letter_code
_entity_poly.pdbx_strand_id
1 'polypeptide(L)'
;MLNVNISKTKMAGLTGKGWNYVAGVPETEEQQKLRFQVELEFVQCLGNPNYLNFLAQRGYFKDSTFINYLKYLLYWKEPDYAKFLKYPMCLYFLDLLQYEHFRRELVNAQCTKFIDDQQILLWQHYTRRRSRLLMTPIINGSLDQNPNQNIQSNGHINPKMS
;
A
#
# COMPACT_ATOMS: atom_id res chain seq x y z
N MET A 1 6.60 -2.45 -24.32
CA MET A 1 5.95 -1.54 -25.29
C MET A 1 4.44 -1.67 -25.13
N LEU A 2 3.79 -0.69 -24.51
CA LEU A 2 2.34 -0.52 -24.58
C LEU A 2 2.08 0.97 -24.78
N ASN A 3 1.81 1.33 -26.04
CA ASN A 3 1.31 2.63 -26.45
C ASN A 3 -0.15 2.75 -26.01
N VAL A 4 -0.44 3.62 -25.06
CA VAL A 4 -1.80 4.03 -24.75
C VAL A 4 -2.21 5.09 -25.78
N ASN A 5 -2.85 4.64 -26.86
CA ASN A 5 -3.46 5.50 -27.86
C ASN A 5 -4.73 6.13 -27.27
N ILE A 6 -4.65 7.42 -26.97
CA ILE A 6 -5.81 8.26 -26.71
C ILE A 6 -6.51 8.50 -28.06
N SER A 7 -7.79 8.14 -28.10
CA SER A 7 -8.68 8.20 -29.25
C SER A 7 -8.59 9.53 -30.01
N LYS A 8 -8.13 9.48 -31.26
CA LYS A 8 -8.25 10.59 -32.22
C LYS A 8 -9.68 10.65 -32.76
N THR A 9 -10.52 11.47 -32.14
CA THR A 9 -11.76 11.93 -32.80
C THR A 9 -11.41 13.08 -33.73
N LYS A 10 -11.63 12.86 -35.02
CA LYS A 10 -11.43 13.80 -36.13
C LYS A 10 -12.61 14.76 -36.17
N MET A 11 -12.39 16.06 -35.96
CA MET A 11 -13.34 17.11 -36.34
C MET A 11 -12.59 18.15 -37.19
N ALA A 12 -13.04 18.29 -38.43
CA ALA A 12 -12.46 19.14 -39.44
C ALA A 12 -13.01 20.57 -39.35
N GLY A 13 -12.16 21.53 -39.71
CA GLY A 13 -12.57 22.87 -40.14
C GLY A 13 -12.49 23.94 -39.06
N LEU A 14 -11.47 24.81 -39.15
CA LEU A 14 -11.59 26.26 -39.14
C LEU A 14 -10.19 26.87 -39.35
N THR A 15 -10.04 27.56 -40.48
CA THR A 15 -8.89 28.37 -40.86
C THR A 15 -8.80 29.59 -39.97
N GLY A 16 -7.71 29.78 -39.23
CA GLY A 16 -7.58 30.95 -38.37
C GLY A 16 -6.27 31.02 -37.60
N LYS A 17 -5.29 31.68 -38.20
CA LYS A 17 -4.29 32.58 -37.58
C LYS A 17 -3.90 32.28 -36.13
N GLY A 18 -2.64 31.87 -35.98
CA GLY A 18 -1.72 32.54 -35.07
C GLY A 18 -2.12 32.54 -33.62
N TRP A 19 -2.16 31.36 -33.03
CA TRP A 19 -1.97 31.22 -31.61
C TRP A 19 -0.78 30.30 -31.38
N ASN A 20 0.38 30.91 -31.15
CA ASN A 20 1.43 30.28 -30.36
C ASN A 20 0.95 30.30 -28.92
N TYR A 21 -0.02 29.43 -28.59
CA TYR A 21 -0.20 29.04 -27.20
C TYR A 21 1.02 28.20 -26.86
N VAL A 22 1.62 28.51 -25.73
CA VAL A 22 2.58 27.67 -25.03
C VAL A 22 1.90 26.33 -24.74
N ALA A 23 1.82 25.44 -25.74
CA ALA A 23 1.61 24.03 -25.51
C ALA A 23 2.86 23.61 -24.74
N GLY A 24 2.72 23.52 -23.41
CA GLY A 24 3.81 23.20 -22.50
C GLY A 24 4.64 22.09 -23.09
N VAL A 25 5.96 22.29 -23.09
CA VAL A 25 6.93 21.33 -23.60
C VAL A 25 6.50 19.93 -23.13
N PRO A 26 6.27 18.96 -24.03
CA PRO A 26 5.81 17.65 -23.63
C PRO A 26 6.79 17.07 -22.62
N GLU A 27 6.25 16.60 -21.50
CA GLU A 27 7.03 16.02 -20.42
C GLU A 27 7.88 14.86 -20.95
N THR A 28 9.17 14.85 -20.59
CA THR A 28 10.09 13.79 -21.05
C THR A 28 9.69 12.43 -20.45
N GLU A 29 10.11 11.33 -21.08
CA GLU A 29 9.82 9.99 -20.54
C GLU A 29 10.39 9.79 -19.12
N GLU A 30 11.52 10.42 -18.82
CA GLU A 30 12.14 10.37 -17.49
C GLU A 30 11.31 11.11 -16.44
N GLN A 31 10.80 12.29 -16.79
CA GLN A 31 9.90 13.05 -15.91
C GLN A 31 8.59 12.30 -15.65
N GLN A 32 8.01 11.68 -16.67
CA GLN A 32 6.81 10.84 -16.52
C GLN A 32 7.05 9.66 -15.57
N LYS A 33 8.18 8.97 -15.69
CA LYS A 33 8.59 7.87 -14.80
C LYS A 33 8.79 8.36 -13.37
N LEU A 34 9.45 9.49 -13.20
CA LEU A 34 9.68 10.09 -11.89
C LEU A 34 8.36 10.47 -11.22
N ARG A 35 7.46 11.16 -11.94
CA ARG A 35 6.13 11.51 -11.41
C ARG A 35 5.39 10.26 -10.95
N PHE A 36 5.34 9.23 -11.80
CA PHE A 36 4.69 7.96 -11.46
C PHE A 36 5.26 7.34 -10.19
N GLN A 37 6.59 7.31 -10.05
CA GLN A 37 7.23 6.75 -8.86
C GLN A 37 6.93 7.57 -7.60
N VAL A 38 7.01 8.90 -7.70
CA VAL A 38 6.72 9.80 -6.58
C VAL A 38 5.25 9.67 -6.14
N GLU A 39 4.33 9.61 -7.10
CA GLU A 39 2.90 9.39 -6.83
C GLU A 39 2.66 8.02 -6.19
N LEU A 40 3.32 6.97 -6.67
CA LEU A 40 3.23 5.62 -6.13
C LEU A 40 3.72 5.55 -4.68
N GLU A 41 4.87 6.17 -4.39
CA GLU A 41 5.43 6.24 -3.04
C GLU A 41 4.51 7.06 -2.13
N PHE A 42 4.06 8.22 -2.59
CA PHE A 42 3.16 9.09 -1.86
C PHE A 42 1.85 8.39 -1.49
N VAL A 43 1.19 7.74 -2.45
CA VAL A 43 -0.06 6.99 -2.19
C VAL A 43 0.19 5.91 -1.16
N GLN A 44 1.26 5.13 -1.27
CA GLN A 44 1.58 4.11 -0.28
C GLN A 44 1.84 4.68 1.13
N CYS A 45 2.42 5.88 1.24
CA CYS A 45 2.59 6.56 2.53
C CYS A 45 1.25 6.88 3.21
N LEU A 46 0.14 7.04 2.47
CA LEU A 46 -1.19 7.22 3.06
C LEU A 46 -1.66 5.99 3.87
N GLY A 47 -1.01 4.83 3.69
CA GLY A 47 -1.25 3.64 4.50
C GLY A 47 -0.84 3.75 5.96
N ASN A 48 -0.04 4.77 6.32
CA ASN A 48 0.46 5.01 7.68
C ASN A 48 -0.38 6.06 8.41
N PRO A 49 -1.12 5.71 9.49
CA PRO A 49 -1.95 6.65 10.24
C PRO A 49 -1.17 7.85 10.80
N ASN A 50 0.08 7.64 11.21
CA ASN A 50 0.92 8.70 11.76
C ASN A 50 1.27 9.74 10.69
N TYR A 51 1.48 9.29 9.44
CA TYR A 51 1.71 10.21 8.33
C TYR A 51 0.45 11.01 7.99
N LEU A 52 -0.73 10.37 8.03
CA LEU A 52 -2.00 11.07 7.86
C LEU A 52 -2.21 12.13 8.96
N ASN A 53 -1.91 11.80 10.22
CA ASN A 53 -1.97 12.77 11.33
C ASN A 53 -1.00 13.94 11.11
N PHE A 54 0.22 13.67 10.68
CA PHE A 54 1.21 14.70 10.34
C PHE A 54 0.68 15.66 9.27
N LEU A 55 0.09 15.12 8.19
CA LEU A 55 -0.50 15.94 7.13
C LEU A 55 -1.68 16.79 7.66
N ALA A 56 -2.51 16.21 8.53
CA ALA A 56 -3.65 16.89 9.14
C ALA A 56 -3.22 18.05 10.04
N GLN A 57 -2.23 17.82 10.91
CA GLN A 57 -1.70 18.84 11.84
C GLN A 57 -1.07 20.03 11.11
N ARG A 58 -0.39 19.78 9.98
CA ARG A 58 0.17 20.83 9.11
C ARG A 58 -0.87 21.58 8.28
N GLY A 59 -2.13 21.12 8.30
CA GLY A 59 -3.23 21.76 7.61
C GLY A 59 -3.35 21.44 6.12
N TYR A 60 -2.63 20.45 5.59
CA TYR A 60 -2.71 20.08 4.16
C TYR A 60 -4.14 19.70 3.75
N PHE A 61 -4.89 19.03 4.63
CA PHE A 61 -6.27 18.65 4.35
C PHE A 61 -7.30 19.80 4.37
N LYS A 62 -6.86 21.03 4.68
CA LYS A 62 -7.68 22.25 4.57
C LYS A 62 -7.52 22.93 3.22
N ASP A 63 -6.43 22.66 2.50
CA ASP A 63 -6.17 23.24 1.18
C ASP A 63 -6.96 22.50 0.08
N SER A 64 -7.79 23.24 -0.64
CA SER A 64 -8.56 22.74 -1.79
C SER A 64 -7.68 22.16 -2.89
N THR A 65 -6.48 22.70 -3.11
CA THR A 65 -5.55 22.20 -4.13
C THR A 65 -5.08 20.80 -3.78
N PHE A 66 -4.70 20.58 -2.51
CA PHE A 66 -4.30 19.26 -2.03
C PHE A 66 -5.46 18.25 -2.06
N ILE A 67 -6.69 18.66 -1.71
CA ILE A 67 -7.87 17.80 -1.82
C ILE A 67 -8.13 17.39 -3.27
N ASN A 68 -7.97 18.31 -4.22
CA ASN A 68 -8.09 17.99 -5.65
C ASN A 68 -6.97 17.04 -6.12
N TYR A 69 -5.77 17.16 -5.56
CA TYR A 69 -4.69 16.20 -5.81
C TYR A 69 -5.03 14.80 -5.26
N LEU A 70 -5.62 14.70 -4.07
CA LEU A 70 -6.11 13.40 -3.55
C LEU A 70 -7.21 12.80 -4.43
N LYS A 71 -8.09 13.62 -5.02
CA LYS A 71 -9.07 13.15 -6.01
C LYS A 71 -8.41 12.64 -7.28
N TYR A 72 -7.39 13.37 -7.76
CA TYR A 72 -6.60 12.94 -8.91
C TYR A 72 -6.00 11.55 -8.67
N LEU A 73 -5.41 11.31 -7.50
CA LEU A 73 -4.81 10.02 -7.14
C LEU A 73 -5.78 8.84 -7.06
N LEU A 74 -7.10 9.04 -7.16
CA LEU A 74 -8.07 7.92 -7.18
C LEU A 74 -7.87 6.99 -8.38
N TYR A 75 -7.17 7.41 -9.44
CA TYR A 75 -6.83 6.53 -10.56
C TYR A 75 -5.99 5.31 -10.13
N TRP A 76 -5.26 5.39 -9.00
CA TRP A 76 -4.49 4.27 -8.45
C TRP A 76 -5.35 3.06 -8.05
N LYS A 77 -6.68 3.25 -7.94
CA LYS A 77 -7.64 2.16 -7.70
C LYS A 77 -7.93 1.31 -8.93
N GLU A 78 -7.69 1.84 -10.13
CA GLU A 78 -7.89 1.09 -11.37
C GLU A 78 -6.89 -0.09 -11.43
N PRO A 79 -7.30 -1.27 -11.90
CA PRO A 79 -6.51 -2.50 -11.82
C PRO A 79 -5.16 -2.40 -12.54
N ASP A 80 -5.09 -1.59 -13.60
CA ASP A 80 -3.87 -1.33 -14.35
C ASP A 80 -2.76 -0.68 -13.52
N TYR A 81 -3.13 0.06 -12.46
CA TYR A 81 -2.21 0.77 -11.57
C TYR A 81 -2.11 0.10 -10.19
N ALA A 82 -3.24 -0.40 -9.67
CA ALA A 82 -3.32 -1.01 -8.34
C ALA A 82 -2.33 -2.18 -8.15
N LYS A 83 -2.01 -2.90 -9.23
CA LYS A 83 -1.03 -4.01 -9.22
C LYS A 83 0.38 -3.61 -8.77
N PHE A 84 0.72 -2.32 -8.82
CA PHE A 84 2.03 -1.82 -8.38
C PHE A 84 2.08 -1.49 -6.88
N LEU A 85 0.93 -1.43 -6.20
CA LEU A 85 0.85 -1.11 -4.77
C LEU A 85 1.19 -2.32 -3.92
N LYS A 86 2.17 -2.17 -3.03
CA LYS A 86 2.54 -3.21 -2.05
C LYS A 86 1.66 -3.20 -0.81
N TYR A 87 1.11 -2.05 -0.47
CA TYR A 87 0.35 -1.81 0.76
C TYR A 87 -1.11 -1.47 0.45
N PRO A 88 -2.03 -2.46 0.34
CA PRO A 88 -3.40 -2.22 -0.11
C PRO A 88 -4.21 -1.29 0.81
N MET A 89 -3.82 -1.18 2.09
CA MET A 89 -4.44 -0.27 3.06
C MET A 89 -4.41 1.20 2.62
N CYS A 90 -3.44 1.61 1.80
CA CYS A 90 -3.37 2.99 1.33
C CYS A 90 -4.60 3.42 0.52
N LEU A 91 -5.18 2.52 -0.28
CA LEU A 91 -6.37 2.82 -1.08
C LEU A 91 -7.61 3.00 -0.20
N TYR A 92 -7.69 2.24 0.88
CA TYR A 92 -8.76 2.40 1.87
C TYR A 92 -8.71 3.79 2.51
N PHE A 93 -7.52 4.26 2.92
CA PHE A 93 -7.39 5.61 3.46
C PHE A 93 -7.58 6.69 2.39
N LEU A 94 -7.13 6.47 1.16
CA LEU A 94 -7.35 7.41 0.07
C LEU A 94 -8.85 7.65 -0.18
N ASP A 95 -9.68 6.61 -0.05
CA ASP A 95 -11.14 6.73 -0.09
C ASP A 95 -11.68 7.51 1.12
N LEU A 96 -11.21 7.18 2.33
CA LEU A 96 -11.65 7.88 3.54
C LEU A 96 -11.30 9.38 3.51
N LEU A 97 -10.15 9.74 2.95
CA LEU A 97 -9.69 11.12 2.81
C LEU A 97 -10.59 11.97 1.90
N GLN A 98 -11.44 11.37 1.07
CA GLN A 98 -12.42 12.13 0.29
C GLN A 98 -13.50 12.75 1.19
N TYR A 99 -13.75 12.16 2.36
CA TYR A 99 -14.72 12.68 3.31
C TYR A 99 -14.11 13.74 4.23
N GLU A 100 -14.74 14.92 4.26
CA GLU A 100 -14.26 16.04 5.07
C GLU A 100 -14.26 15.72 6.57
N HIS A 101 -15.27 15.01 7.07
CA HIS A 101 -15.36 14.65 8.48
C HIS A 101 -14.15 13.82 8.91
N PHE A 102 -13.74 12.84 8.10
CA PHE A 102 -12.56 12.02 8.38
C PHE A 102 -11.29 12.87 8.40
N ARG A 103 -11.10 13.75 7.41
CA ARG A 103 -9.96 14.67 7.35
C ARG A 103 -9.84 15.56 8.60
N ARG A 104 -10.96 15.99 9.16
CA ARG A 104 -11.01 16.80 10.39
C ARG A 104 -10.62 15.98 11.62
N GLU A 105 -11.13 14.77 11.74
CA GLU A 105 -10.83 13.88 12.88
C GLU A 105 -9.37 13.45 12.93
N LEU A 106 -8.69 13.35 11.76
CA LEU A 106 -7.28 12.99 11.69
C LEU A 106 -6.33 13.95 12.44
N VAL A 107 -6.75 15.17 12.78
CA VAL A 107 -5.95 16.08 13.62
C VAL A 107 -5.82 15.54 15.05
N ASN A 108 -6.83 14.82 15.54
CA ASN A 108 -6.86 14.25 16.88
C ASN A 108 -5.96 12.99 16.96
N ALA A 109 -4.91 13.07 17.78
CA ALA A 109 -3.98 11.95 17.98
C ALA A 109 -4.66 10.67 18.53
N GLN A 110 -5.77 10.79 19.26
CA GLN A 110 -6.54 9.62 19.73
C GLN A 110 -7.20 8.88 18.56
N CYS A 111 -7.67 9.59 17.53
CA CYS A 111 -8.18 9.00 16.31
C CYS A 111 -7.08 8.21 15.60
N THR A 112 -5.88 8.79 15.47
CA THR A 112 -4.72 8.12 14.88
C THR A 112 -4.33 6.85 15.62
N LYS A 113 -4.26 6.91 16.96
CA LYS A 113 -3.97 5.73 17.78
C LYS A 113 -5.04 4.65 17.59
N PHE A 114 -6.32 5.03 17.57
CA PHE A 114 -7.41 4.09 17.34
C PHE A 114 -7.25 3.39 15.98
N ILE A 115 -6.97 4.13 14.91
CA ILE A 115 -6.75 3.57 13.57
C ILE A 115 -5.57 2.57 13.58
N ASP A 116 -4.46 2.93 14.23
CA ASP A 116 -3.28 2.08 14.36
C ASP A 116 -3.59 0.77 15.12
N ASP A 117 -4.29 0.88 16.26
CA ASP A 117 -4.75 -0.27 17.04
C ASP A 117 -5.65 -1.20 16.18
N GLN A 118 -6.56 -0.63 15.37
CA GLN A 118 -7.41 -1.40 14.47
C GLN A 118 -6.62 -2.11 13.36
N GLN A 119 -5.61 -1.46 12.77
CA GLN A 119 -4.73 -2.09 11.79
C GLN A 119 -3.96 -3.27 12.37
N ILE A 120 -3.43 -3.11 13.59
CA ILE A 120 -2.72 -4.18 14.30
C ILE A 120 -3.65 -5.37 14.54
N LEU A 121 -4.88 -5.13 15.03
CA LEU A 121 -5.87 -6.19 15.26
C LEU A 121 -6.20 -6.95 13.97
N LEU A 122 -6.43 -6.23 12.86
CA LEU A 122 -6.69 -6.83 11.56
C LEU A 122 -5.54 -7.76 11.13
N TRP A 123 -4.29 -7.32 11.29
CA TRP A 123 -3.11 -8.12 10.95
C TRP A 123 -2.95 -9.34 11.84
N GLN A 124 -3.21 -9.21 13.15
CA GLN A 124 -3.19 -10.35 14.07
C GLN A 124 -4.22 -11.41 13.68
N HIS A 125 -5.47 -11.00 13.40
CA HIS A 125 -6.53 -11.92 13.00
C HIS A 125 -6.26 -12.57 11.64
N TYR A 126 -5.86 -11.77 10.64
CA TYR A 126 -5.55 -12.25 9.30
C TYR A 126 -4.39 -13.26 9.32
N THR A 127 -3.28 -12.92 9.99
CA THR A 127 -2.09 -13.78 10.06
C THR A 127 -2.41 -15.09 10.79
N ARG A 128 -3.12 -15.03 11.93
CA ARG A 128 -3.53 -16.24 12.68
C ARG A 128 -4.46 -17.13 11.87
N ARG A 129 -5.42 -16.56 11.14
CA ARG A 129 -6.34 -17.33 10.26
C ARG A 129 -5.56 -17.97 9.11
N ARG A 130 -4.63 -17.23 8.49
CA ARG A 130 -3.79 -17.74 7.42
C ARG A 130 -2.90 -18.89 7.89
N SER A 131 -2.23 -18.77 9.04
CA SER A 131 -1.39 -19.86 9.59
C SER A 131 -2.19 -21.13 9.86
N ARG A 132 -3.42 -21.02 10.37
CA ARG A 132 -4.31 -22.19 10.55
C ARG A 132 -4.72 -22.87 9.25
N LEU A 133 -4.89 -22.11 8.17
CA LEU A 133 -5.26 -22.67 6.87
C LEU A 133 -4.06 -23.28 6.13
N LEU A 134 -2.85 -22.78 6.37
CA LEU A 134 -1.61 -23.29 5.77
C LEU A 134 -1.03 -24.49 6.56
N MET A 135 -1.34 -24.63 7.85
CA MET A 135 -1.14 -25.88 8.57
C MET A 135 -2.22 -26.87 8.16
N THR A 136 -2.02 -27.54 7.03
CA THR A 136 -2.69 -28.80 6.76
C THR A 136 -2.41 -29.74 7.94
N PRO A 137 -3.42 -30.39 8.54
CA PRO A 137 -3.16 -31.41 9.52
C PRO A 137 -2.43 -32.54 8.79
N ILE A 138 -1.21 -32.88 9.24
CA ILE A 138 -0.64 -34.20 8.98
C ILE A 138 -1.56 -35.19 9.69
N ILE A 139 -2.66 -35.59 9.02
CA ILE A 139 -3.54 -36.65 9.51
C ILE A 139 -2.89 -37.96 9.09
N ASN A 140 -2.23 -38.58 10.07
CA ASN A 140 -1.96 -40.00 10.23
C ASN A 140 -1.64 -40.82 8.96
N GLY A 141 -0.35 -40.96 8.70
CA GLY A 141 0.21 -42.11 7.99
C GLY A 141 1.32 -42.73 8.83
N SER A 142 1.03 -43.92 9.38
CA SER A 142 1.98 -44.95 9.83
C SER A 142 2.99 -44.61 10.93
N LEU A 143 2.68 -45.08 12.14
CA LEU A 143 3.66 -45.66 13.05
C LEU A 143 4.43 -46.77 12.32
N ASP A 144 5.68 -46.52 11.96
CA ASP A 144 6.67 -47.60 11.85
C ASP A 144 7.75 -47.38 12.89
N GLN A 145 7.64 -48.14 13.97
CA GLN A 145 8.75 -48.39 14.88
C GLN A 145 9.81 -49.17 14.10
N ASN A 146 11.02 -48.64 14.01
CA ASN A 146 12.19 -49.48 13.79
C ASN A 146 13.30 -49.09 14.78
N PRO A 147 13.47 -49.83 15.89
CA PRO A 147 14.51 -49.56 16.87
C PRO A 147 15.73 -50.41 16.53
N ASN A 148 16.59 -49.96 15.63
CA ASN A 148 17.97 -50.46 15.60
C ASN A 148 18.89 -49.57 14.76
N GLN A 149 19.61 -48.65 15.38
CA GLN A 149 21.06 -48.51 15.13
C GLN A 149 21.78 -48.12 16.42
N ASN A 150 22.82 -48.91 16.65
CA ASN A 150 23.60 -49.08 17.85
C ASN A 150 24.82 -48.15 17.76
N ILE A 151 24.97 -47.21 18.70
CA ILE A 151 26.27 -46.55 18.94
C ILE A 151 26.53 -46.61 20.45
N GLN A 152 27.31 -47.62 20.84
CA GLN A 152 28.02 -47.66 22.11
C GLN A 152 29.27 -46.78 21.99
N SER A 153 29.40 -45.79 22.87
CA SER A 153 30.64 -45.59 23.63
C SER A 153 30.42 -44.64 24.81
N ASN A 154 30.72 -45.19 25.98
CA ASN A 154 30.76 -44.64 27.32
C ASN A 154 31.36 -43.22 27.48
N GLY A 155 30.81 -42.48 28.43
CA GLY A 155 31.49 -41.34 29.06
C GLY A 155 30.63 -40.54 30.06
N HIS A 156 30.30 -41.15 31.19
CA HIS A 156 29.93 -40.49 32.46
C HIS A 156 30.93 -39.32 32.74
N ILE A 157 30.65 -38.14 33.32
CA ILE A 157 30.08 -37.81 34.64
C ILE A 157 29.71 -36.30 34.63
N ASN A 158 28.53 -35.94 35.11
CA ASN A 158 28.18 -34.61 35.69
C ASN A 158 28.27 -34.78 37.22
N PRO A 159 28.54 -33.78 38.11
CA PRO A 159 27.68 -32.60 38.21
C PRO A 159 28.24 -31.29 38.86
N LYS A 160 27.48 -30.21 38.65
CA LYS A 160 27.07 -29.15 39.62
C LYS A 160 28.05 -28.04 40.09
N MET A 161 27.63 -26.80 39.78
CA MET A 161 27.14 -25.77 40.73
C MET A 161 28.12 -24.72 41.28
N SER A 162 27.82 -23.46 40.96
CA SER A 162 27.64 -22.34 41.92
C SER A 162 26.76 -21.29 41.26
#